data_AF-A0A4S1E7F9-F1
#
_entry.id   AF-A0A4S1E7F9-F1
#
_cell.length_a   1.000
_cell.length_b   1.000
_cell.length_c   1.000
_cell.angle_alpha   90.00
_cell.angle_beta   90.00
_cell.angle_gamma   90.00
#
_symmetry.space_group_name_H-M   'P 1'
#
loop_
_entity.id
_entity.type
_entity.pdbx_description
1 polymer ?
#
loop_
_entity_poly.entity_id
_entity_poly.type
_entity_poly.pdbx_seq_one_letter_code
_entity_poly.pdbx_strand_id
1 'polypeptide(L)'
;MLTIFAAKRIITMDPSLPTATHIAVKDGKVLGVGPLEELKDLGEATVDTRFANQYIYPGFVEGHSHALEGAMWKYLYLGYFPRHDPEGKRWPGCQSLTQIQQTLAEYAKQLPAGEPLVAWGFDPVYFEGDRLDRQVIDAVISDRPVVIMHANLHLMTVNSAMLGQTTLEQNTTIEGVMLDKEGKPNGELREMAAMFAVFEALGSSLFSEVDSPQTLERYARAAQRTGITTITDLYNPLSDAGVQVLRDASAQADYAVRLVPAMAALEWENQEGIARVQACQRDNNDKLHFGLVKIMTDGSIQGFSARMLWPGYHNGHENGIWNAPPESLKQMVLDYHQ
;
A
#
# COMPACT_ATOMS: atom_id res chain seq x y z
N MET A 1 -1.48 25.81 -24.54
CA MET A 1 -0.41 26.27 -25.49
C MET A 1 0.39 25.05 -25.92
N LEU A 2 0.82 24.97 -27.19
CA LEU A 2 1.64 23.85 -27.67
C LEU A 2 3.10 24.04 -27.21
N THR A 3 3.63 23.04 -26.52
CA THR A 3 5.03 23.00 -26.07
C THR A 3 5.71 21.77 -26.65
N ILE A 4 6.87 21.96 -27.27
CA ILE A 4 7.72 20.87 -27.77
C ILE A 4 8.89 20.75 -26.80
N PHE A 5 8.97 19.63 -26.09
CA PHE A 5 10.09 19.35 -25.20
C PHE A 5 11.21 18.64 -25.95
N ALA A 6 12.42 19.16 -25.87
CA ALA A 6 13.63 18.50 -26.37
C ALA A 6 14.24 17.62 -25.28
N ALA A 7 14.69 16.42 -25.65
CA ALA A 7 15.36 15.48 -24.76
C ALA A 7 16.56 14.81 -25.45
N LYS A 8 17.50 14.30 -24.64
CA LYS A 8 18.62 13.51 -25.15
C LYS A 8 18.11 12.26 -25.85
N ARG A 9 17.09 11.65 -25.24
CA ARG A 9 16.38 10.49 -25.79
C ARG A 9 15.02 10.35 -25.14
N ILE A 10 13.99 10.14 -25.94
CA ILE A 10 12.65 9.78 -25.51
C ILE A 10 12.47 8.31 -25.84
N ILE A 11 12.12 7.48 -24.85
CA ILE A 11 11.75 6.08 -25.05
C ILE A 11 10.24 6.03 -25.18
N THR A 12 9.72 5.56 -26.31
CA THR A 12 8.27 5.64 -26.62
C THR A 12 7.51 4.37 -26.25
N MET A 13 8.22 3.24 -26.14
CA MET A 13 7.66 1.88 -26.08
C MET A 13 6.89 1.45 -27.33
N ASP A 14 6.94 2.22 -28.43
CA ASP A 14 6.38 1.88 -29.73
C ASP A 14 7.45 1.20 -30.60
N PRO A 15 7.28 -0.08 -31.02
CA PRO A 15 8.25 -0.77 -31.86
C PRO A 15 8.55 -0.08 -33.20
N SER A 16 7.63 0.72 -33.74
CA SER A 16 7.79 1.42 -35.02
C SER A 16 8.60 2.72 -34.91
N LEU A 17 8.58 3.36 -33.73
CA LEU A 17 9.38 4.55 -33.41
C LEU A 17 9.91 4.40 -31.98
N PRO A 18 10.85 3.47 -31.72
CA PRO A 18 11.22 3.09 -30.35
C PRO A 18 11.83 4.26 -29.57
N THR A 19 12.47 5.20 -30.27
CA THR A 19 13.12 6.35 -29.62
C THR A 19 13.03 7.62 -30.46
N ALA A 20 12.95 8.77 -29.80
CA ALA A 20 12.91 10.10 -30.44
C ALA A 20 13.70 11.15 -29.66
N THR A 21 13.72 12.39 -30.15
CA THR A 21 14.41 13.52 -29.51
C THR A 21 13.47 14.62 -29.05
N HIS A 22 12.25 14.72 -29.60
CA HIS A 22 11.27 15.73 -29.23
C HIS A 22 9.88 15.13 -29.02
N ILE A 23 9.12 15.73 -28.11
CA ILE A 23 7.71 15.40 -27.84
C ILE A 23 6.88 16.67 -27.78
N ALA A 24 5.80 16.71 -28.57
CA ALA A 24 4.86 17.80 -28.64
C ALA A 24 3.69 17.53 -27.68
N VAL A 25 3.44 18.45 -26.76
CA VAL A 25 2.39 18.35 -25.74
C VAL A 25 1.51 19.59 -25.79
N LYS A 26 0.19 19.37 -25.76
CA LYS A 26 -0.81 20.44 -25.64
C LYS A 26 -1.89 19.99 -24.66
N ASP A 27 -2.17 20.83 -23.68
CA ASP A 27 -3.25 20.63 -22.69
C ASP A 27 -3.19 19.22 -22.05
N GLY A 28 -1.98 18.80 -21.66
CA GLY A 28 -1.71 17.52 -21.01
C GLY A 28 -1.69 16.29 -21.92
N LYS A 29 -1.89 16.46 -23.24
CA LYS A 29 -1.94 15.37 -24.22
C LYS A 29 -0.73 15.43 -25.15
N VAL A 30 -0.18 14.26 -25.46
CA VAL A 30 0.88 14.10 -26.47
C VAL A 30 0.25 14.18 -27.85
N LEU A 31 0.72 15.11 -28.68
CA LEU A 31 0.25 15.28 -30.05
C LEU A 31 1.20 14.65 -31.09
N GLY A 32 2.47 14.47 -30.74
CA GLY A 32 3.47 13.88 -31.62
C GLY A 32 4.79 13.66 -30.91
N VAL A 33 5.56 12.71 -31.41
CA VAL A 33 6.90 12.34 -30.93
C VAL A 33 7.78 12.12 -32.15
N GLY A 34 8.96 12.73 -32.22
CA GLY A 34 9.77 12.66 -33.42
C GLY A 34 10.85 13.74 -33.52
N PRO A 35 11.36 14.00 -34.74
CA PRO A 35 12.23 15.13 -35.03
C PRO A 35 11.51 16.48 -34.86
N LEU A 36 12.26 17.52 -34.47
CA LEU A 36 11.70 18.87 -34.25
C LEU A 36 10.99 19.42 -35.50
N GLU A 37 11.56 19.23 -36.69
CA GLU A 37 11.01 19.80 -37.93
C GLU A 37 9.62 19.25 -38.26
N GLU A 38 9.36 17.96 -38.00
CA GLU A 38 8.02 17.36 -38.19
C GLU A 38 7.02 17.87 -37.16
N LEU A 39 7.46 18.13 -35.93
CA LEU A 39 6.57 18.60 -34.86
C LEU A 39 6.20 20.08 -35.00
N LYS A 40 7.00 20.89 -35.71
CA LYS A 40 6.67 22.29 -36.01
C LYS A 40 5.44 22.42 -36.92
N ASP A 41 5.18 21.41 -37.75
CA ASP A 41 4.00 21.38 -38.64
C ASP A 41 2.68 21.29 -37.86
N LEU A 42 2.71 20.94 -36.56
CA LEU A 42 1.54 20.92 -35.67
C LEU A 42 1.03 22.33 -35.30
N GLY A 43 1.79 23.38 -35.62
CA GLY A 43 1.42 24.79 -35.41
C GLY A 43 2.43 25.56 -34.57
N GLU A 44 2.09 26.82 -34.23
CA GLU A 44 2.93 27.65 -33.38
C GLU A 44 3.19 26.99 -32.02
N ALA A 45 4.48 26.78 -31.70
CA ALA A 45 4.91 26.06 -30.52
C ALA A 45 6.07 26.78 -29.82
N THR A 46 6.16 26.62 -28.49
CA THR A 46 7.39 26.93 -27.75
C THR A 46 8.26 25.69 -27.65
N VAL A 47 9.54 25.82 -27.98
CA VAL A 47 10.52 24.74 -27.78
C VAL A 47 11.14 24.90 -26.39
N ASP A 48 10.91 23.92 -25.52
CA ASP A 48 11.46 23.85 -24.16
C ASP A 48 12.62 22.85 -24.13
N THR A 49 13.81 23.34 -23.81
CA THR A 49 15.05 22.55 -23.81
C THR A 49 15.47 22.09 -22.41
N ARG A 50 14.63 22.23 -21.38
CA ARG A 50 15.01 21.88 -19.99
C ARG A 50 15.41 20.41 -19.82
N PHE A 51 14.92 19.53 -20.70
CA PHE A 51 15.21 18.10 -20.70
C PHE A 51 16.25 17.69 -21.74
N ALA A 52 16.88 18.63 -22.46
CA ALA A 52 17.72 18.33 -23.63
C ALA A 52 18.88 17.35 -23.34
N ASN A 53 19.34 17.27 -22.08
CA ASN A 53 20.39 16.34 -21.64
C ASN A 53 19.85 15.13 -20.85
N GLN A 54 18.53 14.98 -20.73
CA GLN A 54 17.84 13.96 -19.95
C GLN A 54 17.16 12.91 -20.84
N TYR A 55 16.80 11.78 -20.23
CA TYR A 55 15.99 10.75 -20.86
C TYR A 55 14.55 10.92 -20.41
N ILE A 56 13.61 10.81 -21.34
CA ILE A 56 12.17 10.79 -21.04
C ILE A 56 11.65 9.38 -21.28
N TYR A 57 10.87 8.89 -20.33
CA TYR A 57 10.17 7.60 -20.38
C TYR A 57 8.67 7.85 -20.19
N PRO A 58 7.79 6.91 -20.60
CA PRO A 58 6.42 6.92 -20.12
C PRO A 58 6.43 6.84 -18.60
N GLY A 59 5.52 7.57 -17.94
CA GLY A 59 5.37 7.47 -16.50
C GLY A 59 5.02 6.04 -16.09
N PHE A 60 5.59 5.56 -14.99
CA PHE A 60 5.33 4.20 -14.53
C PHE A 60 3.88 4.08 -14.03
N VAL A 61 3.33 2.88 -14.18
CA VAL A 61 1.98 2.52 -13.71
C VAL A 61 2.16 1.46 -12.63
N GLU A 62 1.75 1.79 -11.41
CA GLU A 62 1.63 0.82 -10.33
C GLU A 62 0.21 0.25 -10.35
N GLY A 63 0.10 -1.03 -10.71
CA GLY A 63 -1.16 -1.72 -10.88
C GLY A 63 -1.70 -2.33 -9.58
N HIS A 64 -0.88 -2.40 -8.52
CA HIS A 64 -1.24 -3.05 -7.26
C HIS A 64 -0.55 -2.36 -6.08
N SER A 65 -1.20 -1.32 -5.55
CA SER A 65 -0.74 -0.61 -4.37
C SER A 65 -1.92 -0.32 -3.42
N HIS A 66 -1.63 0.29 -2.28
CA HIS A 66 -2.62 0.60 -1.26
C HIS A 66 -2.40 2.02 -0.73
N ALA A 67 -3.47 2.82 -0.68
CA ALA A 67 -3.45 4.16 -0.11
C ALA A 67 -3.06 4.15 1.38
N LEU A 68 -3.26 3.01 2.07
CA LEU A 68 -2.78 2.76 3.43
C LEU A 68 -1.30 3.12 3.61
N GLU A 69 -0.47 2.96 2.59
CA GLU A 69 0.94 3.35 2.66
C GLU A 69 1.11 4.82 3.09
N GLY A 70 0.24 5.71 2.60
CA GLY A 70 0.26 7.13 2.97
C GLY A 70 -0.08 7.38 4.45
N ALA A 71 -0.89 6.52 5.07
CA ALA A 71 -1.16 6.56 6.51
C ALA A 71 0.03 5.97 7.29
N MET A 72 0.61 4.87 6.80
CA MET A 72 1.74 4.18 7.44
C MET A 72 2.97 5.09 7.61
N TRP A 73 3.19 6.02 6.69
CA TRP A 73 4.29 6.99 6.79
C TRP A 73 4.22 7.96 7.97
N LYS A 74 3.11 8.00 8.73
CA LYS A 74 3.07 8.67 10.05
C LYS A 74 3.86 7.92 11.13
N TYR A 75 4.10 6.64 10.91
CA TYR A 75 4.66 5.71 11.89
C TYR A 75 6.09 5.31 11.54
N LEU A 76 6.77 4.71 12.51
CA LEU A 76 8.17 4.32 12.39
C LEU A 76 8.35 3.22 11.32
N TYR A 77 9.21 3.46 10.34
CA TYR A 77 9.58 2.44 9.35
C TYR A 77 10.71 1.52 9.88
N LEU A 78 10.49 0.21 9.81
CA LEU A 78 11.40 -0.86 10.27
C LEU A 78 11.75 -1.87 9.16
N GLY A 79 11.50 -1.52 7.89
CA GLY A 79 11.73 -2.47 6.80
C GLY A 79 13.21 -2.77 6.54
N TYR A 80 13.45 -3.88 5.84
CA TYR A 80 14.80 -4.40 5.61
C TYR A 80 15.65 -3.51 4.70
N PHE A 81 15.02 -2.89 3.69
CA PHE A 81 15.69 -2.01 2.74
C PHE A 81 15.52 -0.54 3.12
N PRO A 82 16.51 0.31 2.80
CA PRO A 82 16.33 1.75 2.97
C PRO A 82 15.22 2.26 2.04
N ARG A 83 14.39 3.17 2.55
CA ARG A 83 13.26 3.73 1.81
C ARG A 83 13.16 5.24 2.02
N HIS A 84 12.72 5.98 1.01
CA HIS A 84 12.38 7.39 1.17
C HIS A 84 10.92 7.51 1.54
N ASP A 85 10.61 8.37 2.51
CA ASP A 85 9.23 8.75 2.80
C ASP A 85 8.70 9.78 1.76
N PRO A 86 7.40 10.12 1.80
CA PRO A 86 6.78 11.06 0.88
C PRO A 86 7.42 12.46 0.90
N GLU A 87 8.00 12.87 2.02
CA GLU A 87 8.72 14.12 2.21
C GLU A 87 10.18 14.04 1.74
N GLY A 88 10.66 12.84 1.43
CA GLY A 88 11.97 12.56 0.87
C GLY A 88 13.08 12.32 1.88
N LYS A 89 12.75 12.21 3.17
CA LYS A 89 13.70 11.72 4.17
C LYS A 89 13.96 10.25 3.92
N ARG A 90 15.23 9.89 3.94
CA ARG A 90 15.68 8.50 3.79
C ARG A 90 15.70 7.81 5.14
N TRP A 91 14.92 6.75 5.27
CA TRP A 91 14.93 5.85 6.41
C TRP A 91 15.94 4.72 6.16
N PRO A 92 16.83 4.41 7.13
CA PRO A 92 17.69 3.25 7.02
C PRO A 92 16.86 1.97 7.10
N GLY A 93 17.34 0.90 6.44
CA GLY A 93 16.76 -0.42 6.62
C GLY A 93 17.30 -1.12 7.88
N CYS A 94 16.50 -1.96 8.50
CA CYS A 94 16.90 -2.81 9.62
C CYS A 94 17.22 -4.22 9.12
N GLN A 95 18.48 -4.66 9.26
CA GLN A 95 18.97 -5.95 8.77
C GLN A 95 19.14 -6.99 9.88
N SER A 96 18.81 -6.66 11.13
CA SER A 96 18.78 -7.60 12.26
C SER A 96 17.74 -7.20 13.30
N LEU A 97 17.30 -8.17 14.12
CA LEU A 97 16.40 -7.88 15.25
C LEU A 97 17.02 -6.91 16.25
N THR A 98 18.35 -6.95 16.44
CA THR A 98 19.06 -5.98 17.27
C THR A 98 18.93 -4.56 16.73
N GLN A 99 19.01 -4.35 15.42
CA GLN A 99 18.79 -3.03 14.81
C GLN A 99 17.33 -2.58 14.94
N ILE A 100 16.36 -3.50 14.84
CA ILE A 100 14.96 -3.20 15.12
C ILE A 100 14.78 -2.73 16.56
N GLN A 101 15.33 -3.46 17.53
CA GLN A 101 15.29 -3.12 18.96
C GLN A 101 15.90 -1.74 19.24
N GLN A 102 17.07 -1.45 18.67
CA GLN A 102 17.72 -0.14 18.80
C GLN A 102 16.84 0.98 18.24
N THR A 103 16.31 0.78 17.03
CA THR A 103 15.45 1.76 16.35
C THR A 103 14.16 2.02 17.12
N LEU A 104 13.52 0.97 17.65
CA LEU A 104 12.36 1.07 18.54
C LEU A 104 12.69 1.88 19.79
N ALA A 105 13.77 1.54 20.50
CA ALA A 105 14.16 2.20 21.74
C ALA A 105 14.52 3.69 21.53
N GLU A 106 15.15 4.03 20.41
CA GLU A 106 15.44 5.42 20.05
C GLU A 106 14.19 6.22 19.70
N TYR A 107 13.24 5.61 18.99
CA TYR A 107 11.98 6.25 18.64
C TYR A 107 11.08 6.44 19.87
N ALA A 108 11.04 5.46 20.78
CA ALA A 108 10.26 5.54 22.03
C ALA A 108 10.62 6.75 22.91
N LYS A 109 11.88 7.21 22.88
CA LYS A 109 12.35 8.40 23.62
C LYS A 109 11.78 9.71 23.08
N GLN A 110 11.33 9.71 21.83
CA GLN A 110 10.80 10.89 21.14
C GLN A 110 9.28 11.00 21.29
N LEU A 111 8.63 9.90 21.68
CA LEU A 111 7.18 9.83 21.83
C LEU A 111 6.71 10.36 23.19
N PRO A 112 5.62 11.15 23.24
CA PRO A 112 4.97 11.55 24.48
C PRO A 112 4.67 10.36 25.39
N ALA A 113 4.62 10.62 26.70
CA ALA A 113 4.27 9.61 27.69
C ALA A 113 2.81 9.16 27.47
N GLY A 114 2.57 7.84 27.55
CA GLY A 114 1.24 7.25 27.38
C GLY A 114 0.82 6.97 25.93
N GLU A 115 1.52 7.50 24.92
CA GLU A 115 1.23 7.18 23.53
C GLU A 115 1.82 5.81 23.12
N PRO A 116 1.03 4.95 22.42
CA PRO A 116 1.54 3.69 21.90
C PRO A 116 2.61 3.94 20.83
N LEU A 117 3.61 3.07 20.77
CA LEU A 117 4.58 3.08 19.67
C LEU A 117 4.04 2.22 18.54
N VAL A 118 3.73 2.86 17.42
CA VAL A 118 3.31 2.17 16.19
C VAL A 118 4.43 2.24 15.16
N ALA A 119 4.72 1.10 14.55
CA ALA A 119 5.76 0.92 13.55
C ALA A 119 5.30 -0.04 12.45
N TRP A 120 6.05 -0.13 11.36
CA TRP A 120 5.68 -0.97 10.24
C TRP A 120 6.82 -1.38 9.31
N GLY A 121 6.54 -2.30 8.40
CA GLY A 121 7.41 -2.64 7.28
C GLY A 121 8.39 -3.78 7.55
N PHE A 122 8.36 -4.35 8.76
CA PHE A 122 9.07 -5.58 9.06
C PHE A 122 8.60 -6.72 8.15
N ASP A 123 9.52 -7.45 7.55
CA ASP A 123 9.22 -8.63 6.74
C ASP A 123 10.11 -9.79 7.22
N PRO A 124 9.52 -10.85 7.83
CA PRO A 124 10.29 -11.95 8.39
C PRO A 124 11.10 -12.73 7.35
N VAL A 125 10.81 -12.61 6.04
CA VAL A 125 11.53 -13.34 4.99
C VAL A 125 13.02 -12.98 4.91
N TYR A 126 13.39 -11.77 5.37
CA TYR A 126 14.77 -11.29 5.32
C TYR A 126 15.57 -11.55 6.60
N PHE A 127 14.97 -12.15 7.62
CA PHE A 127 15.61 -12.39 8.91
C PHE A 127 15.76 -13.88 9.14
N GLU A 128 17.01 -14.34 9.18
CA GLU A 128 17.34 -15.71 9.55
C GLU A 128 17.39 -15.83 11.09
N GLY A 129 16.87 -16.94 11.63
CA GLY A 129 16.95 -17.24 13.06
C GLY A 129 15.67 -16.92 13.83
N ASP A 130 15.79 -16.18 14.93
CA ASP A 130 14.70 -15.92 15.86
C ASP A 130 13.59 -15.09 15.22
N ARG A 131 12.33 -15.43 15.53
CA ARG A 131 11.15 -14.66 15.08
C ARG A 131 11.02 -13.39 15.90
N LEU A 132 10.49 -12.34 15.28
CA LEU A 132 10.08 -11.14 16.01
C LEU A 132 8.81 -11.46 16.82
N ASP A 133 8.97 -11.62 18.13
CA ASP A 133 7.88 -11.86 19.08
C ASP A 133 7.85 -10.78 20.17
N ARG A 134 6.89 -10.90 21.09
CA ARG A 134 6.74 -9.97 22.21
C ARG A 134 7.98 -9.89 23.09
N GLN A 135 8.72 -11.00 23.29
CA GLN A 135 9.88 -11.04 24.18
C GLN A 135 11.04 -10.24 23.60
N VAL A 136 11.24 -10.30 22.28
CA VAL A 136 12.21 -9.46 21.56
C VAL A 136 11.92 -7.98 21.77
N ILE A 137 10.65 -7.57 21.73
CA ILE A 137 10.25 -6.17 21.92
C ILE A 137 10.35 -5.77 23.41
N ASP A 138 9.85 -6.61 24.32
CA ASP A 138 9.84 -6.38 25.77
C ASP A 138 11.27 -6.20 26.34
N ALA A 139 12.28 -6.80 25.72
CA ALA A 139 13.68 -6.65 26.11
C ALA A 139 14.19 -5.19 26.03
N VAL A 140 13.55 -4.34 25.23
CA VAL A 140 13.88 -2.91 25.10
C VAL A 140 12.73 -1.96 25.45
N ILE A 141 11.48 -2.41 25.34
CA ILE A 141 10.28 -1.62 25.65
C ILE A 141 9.21 -2.55 26.25
N SER A 142 9.07 -2.52 27.58
CA SER A 142 8.14 -3.39 28.31
C SER A 142 6.96 -2.65 28.96
N ASP A 143 7.05 -1.32 29.09
CA ASP A 143 6.07 -0.47 29.80
C ASP A 143 5.15 0.31 28.87
N ARG A 144 5.51 0.41 27.58
CA ARG A 144 4.72 1.10 26.53
C ARG A 144 4.14 0.08 25.56
N PRO A 145 2.85 0.18 25.17
CA PRO A 145 2.29 -0.64 24.11
C PRO A 145 3.05 -0.43 22.80
N VAL A 146 3.46 -1.53 22.15
CA VAL A 146 4.13 -1.52 20.85
C VAL A 146 3.33 -2.35 19.85
N VAL A 147 3.14 -1.80 18.66
CA VAL A 147 2.45 -2.44 17.53
C VAL A 147 3.32 -2.32 16.29
N ILE A 148 3.64 -3.45 15.66
CA ILE A 148 4.44 -3.53 14.44
C ILE A 148 3.59 -4.19 13.35
N MET A 149 3.11 -3.42 12.40
CA MET A 149 2.43 -3.94 11.21
C MET A 149 3.47 -4.48 10.21
N HIS A 150 3.37 -5.74 9.82
CA HIS A 150 4.34 -6.32 8.89
C HIS A 150 4.12 -5.79 7.47
N ALA A 151 5.14 -5.91 6.62
CA ALA A 151 5.13 -5.38 5.26
C ALA A 151 4.01 -5.96 4.38
N ASN A 152 3.54 -7.18 4.68
CA ASN A 152 2.47 -7.84 3.94
C ASN A 152 1.06 -7.43 4.40
N LEU A 153 0.91 -6.66 5.49
CA LEU A 153 -0.38 -6.26 6.08
C LEU A 153 -1.25 -7.42 6.62
N HIS A 154 -0.78 -8.67 6.49
CA HIS A 154 -1.44 -9.90 6.96
C HIS A 154 -0.83 -10.42 8.27
N LEU A 155 0.28 -9.84 8.73
CA LEU A 155 0.90 -10.15 10.01
C LEU A 155 1.11 -8.88 10.85
N MET A 156 1.02 -9.03 12.16
CA MET A 156 1.30 -7.99 13.14
C MET A 156 2.07 -8.60 14.31
N THR A 157 3.06 -7.90 14.85
CA THR A 157 3.66 -8.25 16.15
C THR A 157 3.38 -7.17 17.18
N VAL A 158 2.93 -7.57 18.36
CA VAL A 158 2.70 -6.71 19.52
C VAL A 158 3.51 -7.17 20.73
N ASN A 159 3.82 -6.24 21.65
CA ASN A 159 4.53 -6.57 22.89
C ASN A 159 3.57 -6.94 24.04
N SER A 160 4.10 -7.32 25.20
CA SER A 160 3.28 -7.74 26.34
C SER A 160 2.39 -6.59 26.87
N ALA A 161 2.88 -5.35 26.85
CA ALA A 161 2.09 -4.19 27.28
C ALA A 161 0.85 -3.96 26.40
N MET A 162 0.97 -4.19 25.08
CA MET A 162 -0.17 -4.11 24.18
C MET A 162 -1.12 -5.29 24.37
N LEU A 163 -0.61 -6.52 24.49
CA LEU A 163 -1.44 -7.71 24.76
C LEU A 163 -2.32 -7.53 25.99
N GLY A 164 -1.76 -6.97 27.08
CA GLY A 164 -2.50 -6.71 28.32
C GLY A 164 -3.63 -5.67 28.22
N GLN A 165 -3.72 -4.93 27.11
CA GLN A 165 -4.86 -4.05 26.81
C GLN A 165 -5.89 -4.70 25.88
N THR A 166 -5.61 -5.90 25.38
CA THR A 166 -6.51 -6.67 24.52
C THR A 166 -7.16 -7.81 25.31
N THR A 167 -8.15 -8.45 24.71
CA THR A 167 -8.73 -9.70 25.23
C THR A 167 -7.92 -10.94 24.86
N LEU A 168 -6.81 -10.79 24.12
CA LEU A 168 -6.08 -11.91 23.50
C LEU A 168 -5.35 -12.79 24.51
N GLU A 169 -4.93 -12.25 25.66
CA GLU A 169 -4.33 -13.06 26.74
C GLU A 169 -5.26 -14.16 27.26
N GLN A 170 -6.57 -13.96 27.16
CA GLN A 170 -7.60 -14.87 27.66
C GLN A 170 -8.23 -15.71 26.54
N ASN A 171 -8.02 -15.33 25.28
CA ASN A 171 -8.68 -15.90 24.10
C ASN A 171 -7.68 -16.56 23.14
N THR A 172 -6.94 -17.56 23.63
CA THR A 172 -5.90 -18.28 22.87
C THR A 172 -6.45 -19.21 21.79
N THR A 173 -7.78 -19.32 21.65
CA THR A 173 -8.45 -20.16 20.63
C THR A 173 -8.82 -19.39 19.37
N ILE A 174 -8.58 -18.08 19.32
CA ILE A 174 -8.82 -17.28 18.12
C ILE A 174 -7.80 -17.72 17.05
N GLU A 175 -8.29 -18.14 15.89
CA GLU A 175 -7.45 -18.51 14.75
C GLU A 175 -6.56 -17.32 14.36
N GLY A 176 -5.26 -17.58 14.18
CA GLY A 176 -4.27 -16.54 13.88
C GLY A 176 -3.57 -15.91 15.08
N VAL A 177 -4.01 -16.18 16.33
CA VAL A 177 -3.23 -15.81 17.53
C VAL A 177 -2.13 -16.85 17.76
N MET A 178 -0.88 -16.46 17.57
CA MET A 178 0.25 -17.38 17.72
C MET A 178 0.67 -17.52 19.18
N LEU A 179 0.99 -18.75 19.58
CA LEU A 179 1.34 -19.10 20.95
C LEU A 179 2.83 -19.44 21.10
N ASP A 180 3.38 -19.16 22.27
CA ASP A 180 4.70 -19.61 22.71
C ASP A 180 4.65 -21.08 23.19
N LYS A 181 5.81 -21.60 23.63
CA LYS A 181 5.94 -23.00 24.08
C LYS A 181 5.14 -23.30 25.34
N GLU A 182 4.80 -22.26 26.09
CA GLU A 182 4.01 -22.30 27.31
C GLU A 182 2.50 -22.13 27.04
N GLY A 183 2.11 -21.98 25.77
CA GLY A 183 0.72 -21.84 25.35
C GLY A 183 0.13 -20.44 25.55
N LYS A 184 0.97 -19.43 25.77
CA LYS A 184 0.55 -18.02 25.90
C LYS A 184 0.73 -17.29 24.56
N PRO A 185 -0.05 -16.23 24.26
CA PRO A 185 0.18 -15.44 23.06
C PRO A 185 1.64 -14.94 23.00
N ASN A 186 2.33 -15.23 21.90
CA ASN A 186 3.70 -14.77 21.69
C ASN A 186 3.76 -13.35 21.09
N GLY A 187 2.61 -12.75 20.79
CA GLY A 187 2.49 -11.40 20.22
C GLY A 187 2.41 -11.36 18.69
N GLU A 188 2.67 -12.46 17.97
CA GLU A 188 2.43 -12.53 16.53
C GLU A 188 0.95 -12.85 16.25
N LEU A 189 0.32 -12.02 15.43
CA LEU A 189 -1.09 -12.11 15.03
C LEU A 189 -1.16 -12.26 13.52
N ARG A 190 -1.97 -13.20 13.04
CA ARG A 190 -2.15 -13.53 11.62
C ARG A 190 -3.57 -13.23 11.17
N GLU A 191 -3.67 -12.57 10.03
CA GLU A 191 -4.92 -12.14 9.40
C GLU A 191 -5.73 -11.13 10.25
N MET A 192 -6.70 -10.50 9.60
CA MET A 192 -7.47 -9.39 10.18
C MET A 192 -8.24 -9.78 11.45
N ALA A 193 -8.71 -11.02 11.54
CA ALA A 193 -9.49 -11.50 12.68
C ALA A 193 -8.68 -11.43 13.99
N ALA A 194 -7.42 -11.86 13.98
CA ALA A 194 -6.55 -11.80 15.16
C ALA A 194 -6.11 -10.37 15.47
N MET A 195 -5.85 -9.55 14.44
CA MET A 195 -5.41 -8.16 14.61
C MET A 195 -6.49 -7.22 15.13
N PHE A 196 -7.77 -7.55 14.93
CA PHE A 196 -8.88 -6.67 15.26
C PHE A 196 -8.88 -6.22 16.73
N ALA A 197 -8.56 -7.13 17.66
CA ALA A 197 -8.49 -6.80 19.08
C ALA A 197 -7.45 -5.72 19.41
N VAL A 198 -6.37 -5.62 18.64
CA VAL A 198 -5.36 -4.55 18.79
C VAL A 198 -5.91 -3.22 18.31
N PHE A 199 -6.60 -3.19 17.17
CA PHE A 199 -7.24 -1.96 16.67
C PHE A 199 -8.32 -1.45 17.63
N GLU A 200 -9.10 -2.35 18.23
CA GLU A 200 -10.08 -2.01 19.25
C GLU A 200 -9.40 -1.38 20.49
N ALA A 201 -8.31 -1.99 20.97
CA ALA A 201 -7.56 -1.48 22.12
C ALA A 201 -6.92 -0.10 21.84
N LEU A 202 -6.47 0.16 20.61
CA LEU A 202 -5.95 1.47 20.20
C LEU A 202 -7.06 2.52 20.01
N GLY A 203 -8.34 2.14 20.04
CA GLY A 203 -9.47 3.01 19.74
C GLY A 203 -9.48 3.54 18.30
N SER A 204 -8.63 3.00 17.44
CA SER A 204 -8.44 3.38 16.04
C SER A 204 -7.73 2.26 15.29
N SER A 205 -8.00 2.12 14.00
CA SER A 205 -7.24 1.23 13.12
C SER A 205 -6.28 2.05 12.25
N LEU A 206 -5.16 1.46 11.86
CA LEU A 206 -4.29 2.02 10.81
C LEU A 206 -5.08 2.32 9.52
N PHE A 207 -6.15 1.57 9.29
CA PHE A 207 -7.06 1.68 8.16
C PHE A 207 -8.05 2.85 8.28
N SER A 208 -8.32 3.35 9.49
CA SER A 208 -9.30 4.42 9.73
C SER A 208 -8.90 5.76 9.11
N GLU A 209 -7.61 5.94 8.81
CA GLU A 209 -7.08 7.18 8.21
C GLU A 209 -6.89 7.09 6.68
N VAL A 210 -7.25 5.96 6.06
CA VAL A 210 -7.10 5.74 4.62
C VAL A 210 -7.88 6.79 3.82
N ASP A 211 -9.05 7.17 4.32
CA ASP A 211 -9.91 8.19 3.71
C ASP A 211 -9.47 9.63 4.01
N SER A 212 -8.33 9.86 4.68
CA SER A 212 -7.88 11.22 4.97
C SER A 212 -7.16 11.88 3.77
N PRO A 213 -7.38 13.19 3.50
CA PRO A 213 -6.67 13.90 2.44
C PRO A 213 -5.14 13.82 2.56
N GLN A 214 -4.61 13.86 3.80
CA GLN A 214 -3.17 13.80 4.04
C GLN A 214 -2.59 12.40 3.75
N THR A 215 -3.36 11.33 3.98
CA THR A 215 -2.96 9.98 3.56
C THR A 215 -2.87 9.90 2.05
N LEU A 216 -3.90 10.38 1.35
CA LEU A 216 -3.93 10.36 -0.11
C LEU A 216 -2.79 11.22 -0.73
N GLU A 217 -2.50 12.38 -0.14
CA GLU A 217 -1.37 13.22 -0.54
C GLU A 217 -0.02 12.51 -0.36
N ARG A 218 0.21 11.87 0.80
CA ARG A 218 1.43 11.09 1.04
C ARG A 218 1.56 9.91 0.08
N TYR A 219 0.47 9.23 -0.22
CA TYR A 219 0.43 8.15 -1.19
C TYR A 219 0.83 8.63 -2.60
N ALA A 220 0.26 9.73 -3.07
CA ALA A 220 0.63 10.34 -4.34
C ALA A 220 2.09 10.80 -4.39
N ARG A 221 2.60 11.42 -3.33
CA ARG A 221 3.99 11.86 -3.24
C ARG A 221 4.96 10.68 -3.23
N ALA A 222 4.66 9.60 -2.52
CA ALA A 222 5.46 8.38 -2.53
C ALA A 222 5.61 7.83 -3.96
N ALA A 223 4.51 7.77 -4.72
CA ALA A 223 4.50 7.35 -6.12
C ALA A 223 5.28 8.31 -7.04
N GLN A 224 5.07 9.62 -6.90
CA GLN A 224 5.74 10.63 -7.72
C GLN A 224 7.27 10.54 -7.60
N ARG A 225 7.78 10.30 -6.39
CA ARG A 225 9.23 10.21 -6.11
C ARG A 225 9.91 9.05 -6.83
N THR A 226 9.16 8.03 -7.21
CA THR A 226 9.67 6.87 -7.95
C THR A 226 9.30 6.90 -9.43
N GLY A 227 8.74 8.01 -9.93
CA GLY A 227 8.36 8.18 -11.33
C GLY A 227 7.03 7.50 -11.70
N ILE A 228 6.25 7.07 -10.70
CA ILE A 228 4.92 6.51 -10.90
C ILE A 228 3.92 7.65 -11.09
N THR A 229 3.16 7.59 -12.17
CA THR A 229 2.17 8.62 -12.52
C THR A 229 0.73 8.12 -12.49
N THR A 230 0.53 6.82 -12.32
CA THR A 230 -0.77 6.17 -12.16
C THR A 230 -0.63 5.10 -11.09
N ILE A 231 -1.53 5.13 -10.10
CA ILE A 231 -1.55 4.18 -8.98
C ILE A 231 -2.94 3.57 -8.85
N THR A 232 -2.99 2.25 -8.72
CA THR A 232 -4.21 1.52 -8.39
C THR A 232 -4.26 1.30 -6.89
N ASP A 233 -5.31 1.79 -6.24
CA ASP A 233 -5.55 1.56 -4.81
C ASP A 233 -6.45 0.33 -4.65
N LEU A 234 -5.86 -0.80 -4.31
CA LEU A 234 -6.61 -2.05 -4.13
C LEU A 234 -7.22 -2.13 -2.74
N TYR A 235 -8.40 -2.76 -2.70
CA TYR A 235 -9.16 -2.95 -1.47
C TYR A 235 -9.62 -1.61 -0.86
N ASN A 236 -10.04 -0.68 -1.72
CA ASN A 236 -10.59 0.59 -1.28
C ASN A 236 -12.06 0.38 -0.84
N PRO A 237 -12.49 0.79 0.37
CA PRO A 237 -13.87 0.59 0.83
C PRO A 237 -14.93 1.31 -0.02
N LEU A 238 -14.52 2.32 -0.79
CA LEU A 238 -15.40 3.28 -1.46
C LEU A 238 -16.43 3.88 -0.50
N SER A 239 -16.01 4.24 0.72
CA SER A 239 -16.86 5.00 1.63
C SER A 239 -17.23 6.37 1.01
N ASP A 240 -18.34 6.99 1.44
CA ASP A 240 -18.71 8.31 0.91
C ASP A 240 -17.65 9.37 1.20
N ALA A 241 -17.02 9.31 2.39
CA ALA A 241 -15.93 10.20 2.74
C ALA A 241 -14.70 9.96 1.86
N GLY A 242 -14.30 8.70 1.66
CA GLY A 242 -13.17 8.33 0.82
C GLY A 242 -13.37 8.74 -0.64
N VAL A 243 -14.55 8.49 -1.21
CA VAL A 243 -14.90 8.93 -2.57
C VAL A 243 -14.85 10.46 -2.67
N GLN A 244 -15.37 11.19 -1.69
CA GLN A 244 -15.26 12.65 -1.67
C GLN A 244 -13.80 13.11 -1.69
N VAL A 245 -12.94 12.52 -0.88
CA VAL A 245 -11.51 12.86 -0.82
C VAL A 245 -10.78 12.54 -2.13
N LEU A 246 -11.08 11.40 -2.76
CA LEU A 246 -10.56 11.05 -4.08
C LEU A 246 -10.97 12.07 -5.15
N ARG A 247 -12.23 12.52 -5.13
CA ARG A 247 -12.73 13.56 -6.06
C ARG A 247 -12.03 14.89 -5.84
N ASP A 248 -11.96 15.35 -4.60
CA ASP A 248 -11.36 16.65 -4.27
C ASP A 248 -9.87 16.68 -4.61
N ALA A 249 -9.14 15.59 -4.35
CA ALA A 249 -7.74 15.47 -4.72
C ALA A 249 -7.54 15.45 -6.23
N SER A 250 -8.29 14.60 -6.96
CA SER A 250 -8.15 14.46 -8.41
C SER A 250 -8.58 15.71 -9.20
N ALA A 251 -9.46 16.55 -8.64
CA ALA A 251 -9.84 17.83 -9.22
C ALA A 251 -8.73 18.91 -9.14
N GLN A 252 -7.74 18.74 -8.25
CA GLN A 252 -6.64 19.70 -8.13
C GLN A 252 -5.70 19.61 -9.34
N ALA A 253 -5.40 20.76 -9.93
CA ALA A 253 -4.58 20.83 -11.14
C ALA A 253 -3.16 20.27 -10.92
N ASP A 254 -2.60 20.45 -9.73
CA ASP A 254 -1.26 20.04 -9.31
C ASP A 254 -1.19 18.63 -8.68
N TYR A 255 -2.34 17.94 -8.53
CA TYR A 255 -2.31 16.56 -8.05
C TYR A 255 -1.51 15.65 -9.00
N ALA A 256 -0.50 15.00 -8.46
CA ALA A 256 0.65 14.50 -9.22
C ALA A 256 0.43 13.16 -9.94
N VAL A 257 -0.63 12.42 -9.60
CA VAL A 257 -0.88 11.05 -10.08
C VAL A 257 -2.33 10.85 -10.52
N ARG A 258 -2.55 9.83 -11.34
CA ARG A 258 -3.88 9.30 -11.64
C ARG A 258 -4.24 8.20 -10.66
N LEU A 259 -5.45 8.23 -10.15
CA LEU A 259 -5.98 7.31 -9.17
C LEU A 259 -6.90 6.30 -9.84
N VAL A 260 -6.68 5.03 -9.56
CA VAL A 260 -7.55 3.93 -10.01
C VAL A 260 -7.99 3.11 -8.79
N PRO A 261 -9.04 3.51 -8.07
CA PRO A 261 -9.51 2.76 -6.91
C PRO A 261 -10.18 1.45 -7.35
N ALA A 262 -9.85 0.35 -6.67
CA ALA A 262 -10.52 -0.93 -6.82
C ALA A 262 -11.27 -1.27 -5.53
N MET A 263 -12.60 -1.37 -5.62
CA MET A 263 -13.47 -1.55 -4.46
C MET A 263 -13.18 -2.86 -3.72
N ALA A 264 -13.14 -2.83 -2.39
CA ALA A 264 -13.08 -4.00 -1.53
C ALA A 264 -14.40 -4.80 -1.62
N ALA A 265 -14.50 -5.75 -2.55
CA ALA A 265 -15.77 -6.44 -2.83
C ALA A 265 -16.30 -7.26 -1.64
N LEU A 266 -15.41 -7.73 -0.75
CA LEU A 266 -15.78 -8.49 0.45
C LEU A 266 -16.44 -7.63 1.55
N GLU A 267 -16.36 -6.30 1.46
CA GLU A 267 -16.99 -5.40 2.43
C GLU A 267 -18.43 -5.02 2.07
N TRP A 268 -18.93 -5.53 0.94
CA TRP A 268 -20.24 -5.20 0.40
C TRP A 268 -21.05 -6.46 0.13
N GLU A 269 -22.37 -6.35 0.26
CA GLU A 269 -23.26 -7.27 -0.44
C GLU A 269 -23.09 -7.05 -1.97
N ASN A 270 -23.16 -8.11 -2.77
CA ASN A 270 -22.80 -8.06 -4.18
C ASN A 270 -23.61 -7.03 -4.98
N GLN A 271 -24.95 -6.98 -4.83
CA GLN A 271 -25.79 -6.02 -5.56
C GLN A 271 -25.55 -4.60 -5.08
N GLU A 272 -25.40 -4.38 -3.78
CA GLU A 272 -25.06 -3.07 -3.22
C GLU A 272 -23.70 -2.58 -3.72
N GLY A 273 -22.69 -3.44 -3.74
CA GLY A 273 -21.35 -3.12 -4.22
C GLY A 273 -21.32 -2.84 -5.73
N ILE A 274 -22.05 -3.60 -6.56
CA ILE A 274 -22.22 -3.30 -7.99
C ILE A 274 -22.82 -1.91 -8.18
N ALA A 275 -23.92 -1.62 -7.48
CA ALA A 275 -24.55 -0.31 -7.54
C ALA A 275 -23.61 0.80 -7.07
N ARG A 276 -22.79 0.54 -6.04
CA ARG A 276 -21.79 1.48 -5.51
C ARG A 276 -20.72 1.81 -6.55
N VAL A 277 -20.11 0.82 -7.19
CA VAL A 277 -19.08 1.05 -8.23
C VAL A 277 -19.67 1.83 -9.40
N GLN A 278 -20.85 1.42 -9.88
CA GLN A 278 -21.54 2.11 -10.98
C GLN A 278 -21.89 3.56 -10.64
N ALA A 279 -22.28 3.84 -9.39
CA ALA A 279 -22.50 5.20 -8.93
C ALA A 279 -21.20 6.01 -8.94
N CYS A 280 -20.10 5.46 -8.43
CA CYS A 280 -18.80 6.14 -8.39
C CYS A 280 -18.23 6.42 -9.79
N GLN A 281 -18.51 5.57 -10.78
CA GLN A 281 -18.08 5.80 -12.17
C GLN A 281 -18.58 7.13 -12.76
N ARG A 282 -19.67 7.70 -12.22
CA ARG A 282 -20.18 9.02 -12.64
C ARG A 282 -19.25 10.16 -12.23
N ASP A 283 -18.38 9.93 -11.26
CA ASP A 283 -17.38 10.88 -10.75
C ASP A 283 -16.02 10.74 -11.43
N ASN A 284 -15.89 9.86 -12.44
CA ASN A 284 -14.65 9.69 -13.20
C ASN A 284 -14.22 10.99 -13.88
N ASN A 285 -12.91 11.24 -13.91
CA ASN A 285 -12.29 12.39 -14.56
C ASN A 285 -10.91 12.02 -15.12
N ASP A 286 -10.15 13.00 -15.63
CA ASP A 286 -8.83 12.78 -16.25
C ASP A 286 -7.76 12.20 -15.30
N LYS A 287 -7.98 12.27 -13.98
CA LYS A 287 -7.10 11.79 -12.92
C LYS A 287 -7.75 10.77 -11.97
N LEU A 288 -9.01 10.41 -12.14
CA LEU A 288 -9.73 9.47 -11.27
C LEU A 288 -10.58 8.50 -12.10
N HIS A 289 -10.33 7.21 -11.91
CA HIS A 289 -10.99 6.14 -12.66
C HIS A 289 -11.49 5.02 -11.72
N PHE A 290 -12.77 5.07 -11.39
CA PHE A 290 -13.51 3.97 -10.76
C PHE A 290 -13.96 2.93 -11.79
N GLY A 291 -14.25 1.73 -11.31
CA GLY A 291 -14.77 0.62 -12.11
C GLY A 291 -14.14 -0.73 -11.80
N LEU A 292 -13.04 -0.74 -11.05
CA LEU A 292 -12.39 -1.98 -10.62
C LEU A 292 -12.96 -2.47 -9.30
N VAL A 293 -12.94 -3.79 -9.12
CA VAL A 293 -13.23 -4.47 -7.87
C VAL A 293 -12.07 -5.39 -7.50
N LYS A 294 -11.77 -5.46 -6.21
CA LYS A 294 -10.75 -6.33 -5.63
C LYS A 294 -11.46 -7.41 -4.83
N ILE A 295 -11.20 -8.66 -5.22
CA ILE A 295 -11.61 -9.86 -4.50
C ILE A 295 -10.36 -10.51 -3.93
N MET A 296 -10.39 -10.90 -2.66
CA MET A 296 -9.30 -11.61 -1.97
C MET A 296 -9.75 -13.03 -1.69
N THR A 297 -9.00 -13.99 -2.21
CA THR A 297 -9.33 -15.42 -2.07
C THR A 297 -8.79 -15.99 -0.77
N ASP A 298 -7.51 -15.79 -0.53
CA ASP A 298 -6.68 -16.39 0.52
C ASP A 298 -5.59 -15.41 0.97
N GLY A 299 -4.71 -15.84 1.87
CA GLY A 299 -3.66 -14.99 2.44
C GLY A 299 -2.33 -15.02 1.68
N SER A 300 -1.22 -15.03 2.41
CA SER A 300 0.14 -14.91 1.86
C SER A 300 0.99 -16.16 2.10
N ILE A 301 1.99 -16.38 1.24
CA ILE A 301 2.93 -17.50 1.39
C ILE A 301 3.85 -17.28 2.61
N GLN A 302 4.21 -16.03 2.92
CA GLN A 302 5.07 -15.68 4.06
C GLN A 302 4.42 -16.02 5.41
N GLY A 303 3.09 -15.81 5.50
CA GLY A 303 2.30 -16.14 6.68
C GLY A 303 1.79 -17.58 6.74
N PHE A 304 2.09 -18.39 5.71
CA PHE A 304 1.50 -19.72 5.49
C PHE A 304 -0.04 -19.70 5.43
N SER A 305 -0.63 -18.56 5.03
CA SER A 305 -2.08 -18.37 4.92
C SER A 305 -2.59 -18.45 3.48
N ALA A 306 -1.71 -18.47 2.47
CA ALA A 306 -2.10 -18.76 1.09
C ALA A 306 -2.50 -20.24 0.91
N ARG A 307 -3.46 -20.49 0.02
CA ARG A 307 -4.01 -21.80 -0.33
C ARG A 307 -3.23 -22.39 -1.50
N MET A 308 -2.45 -23.42 -1.23
CA MET A 308 -1.57 -24.06 -2.19
C MET A 308 -2.23 -25.29 -2.82
N LEU A 309 -1.93 -25.52 -4.11
CA LEU A 309 -2.20 -26.80 -4.75
C LEU A 309 -1.28 -27.89 -4.18
N TRP A 310 -1.61 -29.16 -4.42
CA TRP A 310 -0.77 -30.29 -4.02
C TRP A 310 0.70 -30.08 -4.47
N PRO A 311 1.71 -30.33 -3.61
CA PRO A 311 1.64 -30.99 -2.30
C PRO A 311 1.40 -30.08 -1.08
N GLY A 312 1.09 -28.79 -1.27
CA GLY A 312 1.00 -27.83 -0.16
C GLY A 312 2.36 -27.20 0.17
N TYR A 313 2.52 -26.74 1.41
CA TYR A 313 3.78 -26.14 1.85
C TYR A 313 4.86 -27.20 2.10
N HIS A 314 6.02 -27.02 1.45
CA HIS A 314 7.15 -27.96 1.50
C HIS A 314 7.72 -28.21 2.91
N ASN A 315 7.50 -27.29 3.85
CA ASN A 315 7.99 -27.36 5.22
C ASN A 315 6.95 -27.93 6.21
N GLY A 316 5.85 -28.50 5.72
CA GLY A 316 4.85 -29.20 6.53
C GLY A 316 3.84 -28.30 7.24
N HIS A 317 3.82 -26.99 6.96
CA HIS A 317 2.76 -26.11 7.44
C HIS A 317 1.39 -26.51 6.88
N GLU A 318 0.34 -26.25 7.67
CA GLU A 318 -1.04 -26.42 7.24
C GLU A 318 -1.35 -25.60 5.99
N ASN A 319 -2.30 -26.06 5.19
CA ASN A 319 -2.56 -25.48 3.87
C ASN A 319 -3.47 -24.25 3.95
N GLY A 320 -2.93 -23.12 4.42
CA GLY A 320 -3.53 -21.80 4.26
C GLY A 320 -4.93 -21.61 4.86
N ILE A 321 -5.48 -20.41 4.65
CA ILE A 321 -6.77 -19.97 5.15
C ILE A 321 -7.53 -19.32 3.98
N TRP A 322 -8.80 -19.67 3.82
CA TRP A 322 -9.69 -18.98 2.88
C TRP A 322 -10.27 -17.73 3.53
N ASN A 323 -10.21 -16.59 2.83
CA ASN A 323 -10.80 -15.34 3.32
C ASN A 323 -12.33 -15.32 3.18
N ALA A 324 -12.87 -16.16 2.29
CA ALA A 324 -14.30 -16.41 2.14
C ALA A 324 -14.52 -17.83 1.59
N PRO A 325 -15.71 -18.43 1.77
CA PRO A 325 -16.03 -19.72 1.17
C PRO A 325 -15.81 -19.71 -0.36
N PRO A 326 -15.19 -20.75 -0.95
CA PRO A 326 -14.91 -20.80 -2.39
C PRO A 326 -16.14 -20.58 -3.29
N GLU A 327 -17.29 -21.10 -2.89
CA GLU A 327 -18.56 -20.93 -3.59
C GLU A 327 -19.00 -19.46 -3.60
N SER A 328 -18.81 -18.76 -2.47
CA SER A 328 -19.09 -17.31 -2.36
C SER A 328 -18.16 -16.50 -3.27
N LEU A 329 -16.87 -16.85 -3.31
CA LEU A 329 -15.89 -16.19 -4.19
C LEU A 329 -16.25 -16.38 -5.67
N LYS A 330 -16.65 -17.59 -6.08
CA LYS A 330 -17.11 -17.87 -7.44
C LYS A 330 -18.35 -17.04 -7.79
N GLN A 331 -19.34 -16.99 -6.89
CA GLN A 331 -20.55 -16.20 -7.14
C GLN A 331 -20.23 -14.71 -7.25
N MET A 332 -19.37 -14.19 -6.38
CA MET A 332 -18.93 -12.79 -6.44
C MET A 332 -18.29 -12.45 -7.80
N VAL A 333 -17.40 -13.29 -8.33
CA VAL A 333 -16.81 -13.10 -9.66
C VAL A 333 -17.89 -13.08 -10.76
N LEU A 334 -18.88 -13.98 -10.69
CA LEU A 334 -19.97 -14.04 -11.68
C LEU A 334 -20.88 -12.81 -11.62
N ASP A 335 -21.13 -12.29 -10.42
CA ASP A 335 -22.01 -11.13 -10.22
C ASP A 335 -21.34 -9.84 -10.70
N TYR A 336 -20.09 -9.59 -10.31
CA TYR A 336 -19.35 -8.38 -10.72
C TYR A 336 -18.90 -8.39 -12.19
N HIS A 337 -18.94 -9.54 -12.88
CA HIS A 337 -18.58 -9.65 -14.30
C HIS A 337 -19.71 -9.25 -15.27
N GLN A 338 -20.97 -9.29 -14.82
CA GLN A 338 -22.16 -8.98 -15.64
C GLN A 338 -22.33 -7.48 -15.87
#